data_AF-A0A7M2X5X0-F1
#
_entry.id   AF-A0A7M2X5X0-F1
#
_cell.length_a   1.000
_cell.length_b   1.000
_cell.length_c   1.000
_cell.angle_alpha   90.00
_cell.angle_beta   90.00
_cell.angle_gamma   90.00
#
_symmetry.space_group_name_H-M   'P 1'
#
loop_
_entity.id
_entity.type
_entity.pdbx_description
1 polymer ?
#
loop_
_entity_poly.entity_id
_entity_poly.type
_entity_poly.pdbx_seq_one_letter_code
_entity_poly.pdbx_strand_id
1 'polypeptide(L)'
;MNSPRTRFYRDKVNGKFMGVCAGVADYTGVDVLWVRLGFLILACSMGWPFLVYFALGFLANKKPANLYGDRQEQQFWQRVRQSPARTAREVRAEFRDIDRRLADVESFYVNSNPRLSAEIEKLR
;
A
#
# COMPACT_ATOMS: atom_id res chain seq x y z
N MET A 1 -14.16 7.63 7.61
CA MET A 1 -12.75 7.29 7.95
C MET A 1 -11.85 7.64 6.76
N ASN A 2 -11.37 8.88 6.66
CA ASN A 2 -10.41 9.27 5.62
C ASN A 2 -9.01 9.29 6.22
N SER A 3 -8.24 8.20 6.02
CA SER A 3 -6.85 8.15 6.42
C SER A 3 -6.03 9.11 5.55
N PRO A 4 -5.10 9.91 6.11
CA PRO A 4 -4.21 10.73 5.30
C PRO A 4 -3.41 9.89 4.29
N ARG A 5 -3.22 8.59 4.53
CA ARG A 5 -2.56 7.65 3.62
C ARG A 5 -3.43 7.11 2.50
N THR A 6 -4.74 7.43 2.45
CA THR A 6 -5.63 7.05 1.34
C THR A 6 -6.01 8.22 0.42
N ARG A 7 -5.63 9.44 0.77
CA ARG A 7 -5.96 10.66 -0.01
C ARG A 7 -5.18 10.75 -1.33
N PHE A 8 -5.74 11.48 -2.29
CA PHE A 8 -5.06 11.91 -3.51
C PHE A 8 -4.01 12.98 -3.17
N TYR A 9 -2.77 12.74 -3.56
CA TYR A 9 -1.70 13.73 -3.47
C TYR A 9 -1.03 13.89 -4.81
N ARG A 10 -0.55 15.10 -5.07
CA ARG A 10 0.25 15.36 -6.25
C ARG A 10 1.73 15.23 -5.96
N ASP A 11 2.38 14.33 -6.70
CA ASP A 11 3.81 14.11 -6.59
C ASP A 11 4.60 15.12 -7.44
N LYS A 12 5.05 16.21 -6.80
CA LYS A 12 5.89 17.24 -7.43
C LYS A 12 7.36 16.82 -7.50
N VAL A 13 7.78 15.78 -6.77
CA VAL A 13 9.17 15.32 -6.66
C VAL A 13 9.54 14.48 -7.88
N ASN A 14 8.62 13.64 -8.35
CA ASN A 14 8.83 12.76 -9.52
C ASN A 14 8.32 13.36 -10.86
N GLY A 15 7.87 14.61 -10.88
CA GLY A 15 7.20 15.21 -12.04
C GLY A 15 8.02 16.22 -12.83
N LYS A 16 8.24 15.97 -14.14
CA LYS A 16 8.96 16.91 -15.05
C LYS A 16 8.24 18.25 -15.31
N PHE A 17 6.93 18.23 -15.50
CA PHE A 17 6.10 19.43 -15.56
C PHE A 17 5.12 19.31 -14.40
N MET A 18 5.15 20.24 -13.44
CA MET A 18 4.19 20.38 -12.34
C MET A 18 3.82 19.14 -11.48
N GLY A 19 4.23 17.89 -11.73
CA GLY A 19 3.86 16.72 -10.92
C GLY A 19 2.45 16.14 -11.15
N VAL A 20 1.69 16.63 -12.12
CA VAL A 20 0.28 16.23 -12.29
C VAL A 20 0.17 14.80 -12.82
N CYS A 21 0.87 14.44 -13.91
CA CYS A 21 0.88 13.06 -14.42
C CYS A 21 1.49 12.07 -13.42
N ALA A 22 2.50 12.49 -12.66
CA ALA A 22 3.13 11.67 -11.63
C ALA A 22 2.16 11.42 -10.46
N GLY A 23 1.42 12.44 -10.02
CA GLY A 23 0.36 12.30 -9.01
C GLY A 23 -0.82 11.44 -9.46
N VAL A 24 -1.25 11.58 -10.72
CA VAL A 24 -2.32 10.73 -11.29
C VAL A 24 -1.87 9.27 -11.33
N ALA A 25 -0.67 9.00 -11.82
CA ALA A 25 -0.07 7.66 -11.83
C ALA A 25 0.08 7.06 -10.42
N ASP A 26 0.55 7.85 -9.45
CA ASP A 26 0.67 7.43 -8.06
C ASP A 26 -0.68 7.10 -7.40
N TYR A 27 -1.74 7.77 -7.85
CA TYR A 27 -3.08 7.55 -7.33
C TYR A 27 -3.78 6.36 -8.00
N THR A 28 -3.65 6.24 -9.32
CA THR A 28 -4.28 5.17 -10.09
C THR A 28 -3.48 3.88 -10.07
N GLY A 29 -2.19 3.92 -9.71
CA GLY A 29 -1.28 2.78 -9.80
C GLY A 29 -0.89 2.41 -11.24
N VAL A 30 -1.21 3.26 -12.22
CA VAL A 30 -0.86 3.08 -13.64
C VAL A 30 0.51 3.71 -13.89
N ASP A 31 1.31 3.08 -14.75
CA ASP A 31 2.63 3.59 -15.14
C ASP A 31 2.57 5.04 -15.66
N VAL A 32 3.47 5.88 -15.15
CA VAL A 32 3.53 7.33 -15.46
C VAL A 32 3.67 7.57 -16.97
N LEU A 33 4.34 6.66 -17.68
CA LEU A 33 4.54 6.73 -19.13
C LEU A 33 3.22 6.61 -19.90
N TRP A 34 2.35 5.66 -19.52
CA TRP A 34 1.04 5.49 -20.14
C TRP A 34 0.12 6.68 -19.86
N VAL A 35 0.15 7.20 -18.63
CA VAL A 35 -0.59 8.42 -18.27
C VAL A 35 -0.10 9.62 -19.09
N ARG A 36 1.21 9.75 -19.31
CA ARG A 36 1.78 10.81 -20.16
C ARG A 36 1.40 10.63 -21.63
N LEU A 37 1.44 9.41 -22.15
CA LEU A 37 1.11 9.13 -23.55
C LEU A 37 -0.37 9.36 -23.84
N GLY A 38 -1.27 8.89 -22.98
CA GLY A 38 -2.70 9.16 -23.08
C GLY A 38 -3.00 10.67 -23.02
N PHE A 39 -2.33 11.38 -22.11
CA PHE A 39 -2.45 12.84 -22.03
C PHE A 39 -1.93 13.55 -23.29
N LEU A 40 -0.81 13.09 -23.88
CA LEU A 40 -0.27 13.64 -25.12
C LEU A 40 -1.21 13.44 -26.31
N ILE A 41 -1.78 12.24 -26.44
CA ILE A 41 -2.76 11.92 -27.49
C ILE A 41 -4.00 12.81 -27.35
N LEU A 42 -4.53 12.93 -26.13
CA LEU A 42 -5.70 13.75 -25.84
C LEU A 42 -5.42 15.24 -26.07
N ALA A 43 -4.20 15.69 -25.71
CA ALA A 43 -3.75 17.06 -25.93
C ALA A 43 -3.62 17.38 -27.42
N CYS A 44 -3.10 16.44 -28.22
CA CYS A 44 -3.00 16.58 -29.67
C CYS A 44 -4.38 16.58 -30.36
N SER A 45 -5.32 15.77 -29.86
CA SER A 45 -6.66 15.66 -30.45
C SER A 45 -7.57 16.86 -30.13
N MET A 46 -7.48 17.44 -28.94
CA MET A 46 -8.50 18.37 -28.43
C MET A 46 -7.94 19.74 -28.01
N GLY A 47 -6.62 19.90 -27.82
CA GLY A 47 -5.94 21.15 -27.41
C GLY A 47 -6.22 21.63 -25.97
N TRP A 48 -7.40 21.36 -25.43
CA TRP A 48 -7.84 21.74 -24.08
C TRP A 48 -7.16 21.05 -22.87
N PRO A 49 -6.53 19.86 -22.98
CA PRO A 49 -5.95 19.17 -21.83
C PRO A 49 -4.87 19.98 -21.12
N PHE A 50 -4.17 20.87 -21.82
CA PHE A 50 -3.22 21.81 -21.21
C PHE A 50 -3.86 22.66 -20.11
N LEU A 51 -5.11 23.11 -20.28
CA LEU A 51 -5.82 23.89 -19.26
C LEU A 51 -6.23 23.01 -18.07
N VAL A 52 -6.67 21.78 -18.33
CA VAL A 52 -6.98 20.80 -17.27
C VAL A 52 -5.72 20.46 -16.45
N TYR A 53 -4.58 20.33 -17.13
CA TYR A 53 -3.29 20.12 -16.52
C TYR A 53 -2.86 21.30 -15.64
N PHE A 54 -3.09 22.53 -16.10
CA PHE A 54 -2.78 23.73 -15.33
C PHE A 54 -3.71 23.87 -14.12
N ALA A 55 -5.00 23.55 -14.29
CA ALA A 55 -5.99 23.57 -13.20
C ALA A 55 -5.69 22.53 -12.11
N LEU A 56 -5.43 21.28 -12.47
CA LEU A 56 -4.92 20.25 -11.54
C LEU A 56 -3.55 20.64 -10.98
N GLY A 57 -2.77 21.32 -11.82
CA GLY A 57 -1.50 21.99 -11.56
C GLY A 57 -1.56 23.07 -10.46
N PHE A 58 -2.74 23.61 -10.19
CA PHE A 58 -2.94 24.65 -9.19
C PHE A 58 -3.77 24.16 -8.00
N LEU A 59 -4.76 23.30 -8.24
CA LEU A 59 -5.72 22.85 -7.24
C LEU A 59 -5.24 21.64 -6.41
N ALA A 60 -4.33 20.82 -6.96
CA ALA A 60 -3.92 19.60 -6.28
C ALA A 60 -2.86 19.85 -5.18
N ASN A 61 -3.18 19.39 -3.97
CA ASN A 61 -2.33 19.50 -2.78
C ASN A 61 -0.99 18.76 -2.96
N LYS A 62 0.10 19.41 -2.51
CA LYS A 62 1.46 18.86 -2.57
C LYS A 62 1.57 17.61 -1.68
N LYS A 63 2.09 16.51 -2.23
CA LYS A 63 2.44 15.31 -1.46
C LYS A 63 3.45 15.68 -0.37
N PRO A 64 3.19 15.39 0.92
CA PRO A 64 4.17 15.60 1.97
C PRO A 64 5.36 14.64 1.77
N ALA A 65 6.57 15.14 2.00
CA ALA A 65 7.81 14.50 1.57
C ALA A 65 8.09 13.13 2.23
N ASN A 66 7.49 12.84 3.38
CA ASN A 66 7.68 11.62 4.17
C ASN A 66 6.36 10.83 4.38
N LEU A 67 5.42 10.89 3.43
CA LEU A 67 4.12 10.22 3.59
C LEU A 67 4.22 8.68 3.73
N TYR A 68 5.21 8.09 3.07
CA TYR A 68 5.52 6.66 3.11
C TYR A 68 6.99 6.49 3.50
N GLY A 69 7.29 5.53 4.36
CA GLY A 69 8.67 5.25 4.78
C GLY A 69 9.47 4.56 3.68
N ASP A 70 8.84 3.62 2.98
CA ASP A 70 9.47 2.84 1.91
C ASP A 70 8.54 2.65 0.71
N ARG A 71 9.12 2.25 -0.44
CA ARG A 71 8.40 1.97 -1.68
C ARG A 71 7.38 0.83 -1.53
N GLN A 72 7.65 -0.16 -0.67
CA GLN A 72 6.71 -1.23 -0.36
C GLN A 72 5.45 -0.70 0.35
N GLU A 73 5.62 0.21 1.31
CA GLU A 73 4.50 0.83 2.04
C GLU A 73 3.58 1.60 1.09
N GLN A 74 4.17 2.35 0.13
CA GLN A 74 3.41 3.06 -0.89
C GLN A 74 2.54 2.10 -1.74
N GLN A 75 3.12 0.98 -2.20
CA GLN A 75 2.41 -0.02 -3.01
C GLN A 75 1.30 -0.73 -2.22
N PHE A 76 1.55 -1.03 -0.94
CA PHE A 76 0.52 -1.57 -0.05
C PHE A 76 -0.68 -0.63 0.03
N TRP A 77 -0.45 0.65 0.33
CA TRP A 77 -1.54 1.63 0.42
C TRP A 77 -2.21 1.91 -0.93
N GLN A 78 -1.52 1.74 -2.06
CA GLN A 78 -2.16 1.76 -3.39
C GLN A 78 -3.11 0.57 -3.57
N ARG A 79 -2.67 -0.65 -3.22
CA ARG A 79 -3.52 -1.87 -3.26
C ARG A 79 -4.75 -1.76 -2.37
N VAL A 80 -4.58 -1.25 -1.14
CA VAL A 80 -5.68 -1.02 -0.18
C VAL A 80 -6.78 -0.13 -0.79
N ARG A 81 -6.40 0.89 -1.57
CA ARG A 81 -7.36 1.79 -2.23
C ARG A 81 -8.08 1.12 -3.40
N GLN A 82 -7.34 0.43 -4.27
CA GLN A 82 -7.92 -0.18 -5.46
C GLN A 82 -8.83 -1.37 -5.11
N SER A 83 -8.48 -2.15 -4.08
CA SER A 83 -9.20 -3.37 -3.72
C SER A 83 -9.19 -3.61 -2.20
N PRO A 84 -9.97 -2.84 -1.43
CA PRO A 84 -9.98 -2.94 0.04
C PRO A 84 -10.40 -4.33 0.53
N ALA A 85 -11.40 -4.94 -0.11
CA ALA A 85 -11.87 -6.27 0.26
C ALA A 85 -10.84 -7.39 -0.01
N ARG A 86 -10.07 -7.30 -1.11
CA ARG A 86 -9.01 -8.27 -1.39
C ARG A 86 -7.84 -8.12 -0.42
N THR A 87 -7.40 -6.89 -0.22
CA THR A 87 -6.29 -6.61 0.69
C THR A 87 -6.62 -7.02 2.13
N ALA A 88 -7.84 -6.77 2.60
CA ALA A 88 -8.28 -7.22 3.92
C ALA A 88 -8.32 -8.76 4.04
N ARG A 89 -8.67 -9.49 2.97
CA ARG A 89 -8.65 -10.96 2.96
C ARG A 89 -7.23 -11.51 2.95
N GLU A 90 -6.32 -10.89 2.19
CA GLU A 90 -4.89 -11.23 2.14
C GLU A 90 -4.26 -11.07 3.52
N VAL A 91 -4.43 -9.89 4.15
CA VAL A 91 -3.93 -9.61 5.49
C VAL A 91 -4.49 -10.59 6.53
N ARG A 92 -5.80 -10.90 6.48
CA ARG A 92 -6.41 -11.90 7.39
C ARG A 92 -5.90 -13.32 7.17
N ALA A 93 -5.56 -13.68 5.94
CA ALA A 93 -4.98 -14.99 5.64
C ALA A 93 -3.57 -15.10 6.22
N GLU A 94 -2.77 -14.03 6.10
CA GLU A 94 -1.43 -13.96 6.66
C GLU A 94 -1.43 -14.00 8.20
N PHE A 95 -2.33 -13.28 8.85
CA PHE A 95 -2.53 -13.39 10.30
C PHE A 95 -2.84 -14.82 10.74
N ARG A 96 -3.71 -15.52 10.02
CA ARG A 96 -4.07 -16.90 10.34
C ARG A 96 -2.89 -17.86 10.19
N ASP A 97 -2.00 -17.61 9.24
CA ASP A 97 -0.78 -18.39 9.07
C ASP A 97 0.22 -18.13 10.21
N ILE A 98 0.38 -16.86 10.62
CA ILE A 98 1.19 -16.49 11.78
C ILE A 98 0.65 -17.15 13.05
N ASP A 99 -0.66 -17.12 13.27
CA ASP A 99 -1.31 -17.75 14.43
C ASP A 99 -1.03 -19.27 14.47
N ARG A 100 -1.09 -19.93 13.31
CA ARG A 100 -0.76 -21.36 13.20
C ARG A 100 0.70 -21.63 13.56
N ARG A 101 1.63 -20.83 13.03
CA ARG A 101 3.07 -20.99 13.31
C ARG A 101 3.39 -20.69 14.77
N LEU A 102 2.68 -19.75 15.39
CA LEU A 102 2.81 -19.46 16.81
C LEU A 102 2.36 -20.64 17.67
N ALA A 103 1.23 -21.28 17.31
CA ALA A 103 0.75 -22.47 18.00
C ALA A 103 1.75 -23.65 17.91
N ASP A 104 2.39 -23.83 16.76
CA ASP A 104 3.43 -24.86 16.59
C ASP A 104 4.64 -24.59 17.50
N VAL A 105 5.09 -23.34 17.60
CA VAL A 105 6.20 -22.93 18.49
C VAL A 105 5.82 -23.08 19.96
N GLU A 106 4.59 -22.73 20.34
CA GLU A 106 4.07 -22.92 21.69
C GLU A 106 4.09 -24.41 22.08
N SER A 107 3.70 -25.30 21.17
CA SER A 107 3.73 -26.75 21.40
C SER A 107 5.15 -27.27 21.69
N PHE A 108 6.17 -26.72 21.01
CA PHE A 108 7.56 -27.09 21.21
C PHE A 108 8.05 -26.69 22.61
N TYR A 109 7.66 -25.50 23.08
CA TYR A 109 8.06 -25.01 24.41
C TYR A 109 7.31 -25.71 25.55
N VAL A 110 5.98 -25.88 25.42
CA VAL A 110 5.13 -26.47 26.48
C VAL A 110 5.32 -27.98 26.62
N ASN A 111 5.60 -28.70 25.54
CA ASN A 111 5.79 -30.15 25.57
C ASN A 111 7.23 -30.59 25.91
N SER A 112 8.11 -29.66 26.30
CA SER A 112 9.50 -29.99 26.65
C SER A 112 9.67 -30.67 28.02
N ASN A 113 8.60 -31.07 28.74
CA ASN A 113 8.76 -31.74 30.04
C ASN A 113 7.73 -32.82 30.46
N PRO A 114 7.31 -33.75 29.58
CA PRO A 114 6.49 -34.90 30.00
C PRO A 114 7.22 -35.84 30.98
N ARG A 115 8.56 -35.82 30.99
CA ARG A 115 9.39 -36.67 31.86
C ARG A 115 9.34 -36.24 33.33
N LEU A 116 9.30 -34.93 33.59
CA LEU A 116 9.20 -34.36 34.94
C LEU A 116 7.82 -34.62 35.57
N SER A 117 6.74 -34.50 34.79
CA SER A 117 5.39 -34.81 35.26
C SER A 117 5.21 -36.29 35.59
N ALA A 118 5.79 -37.19 34.79
CA ALA A 118 5.70 -38.63 35.04
C ALA A 118 6.51 -39.08 36.27
N GLU A 119 7.58 -38.36 36.61
CA GLU A 119 8.42 -38.65 37.77
C GLU A 119 7.76 -38.19 39.08
N ILE A 120 6.99 -37.10 39.06
CA ILE A 120 6.18 -36.63 40.19
C ILE A 120 5.05 -37.61 40.53
N GLU A 121 4.35 -38.15 39.53
CA GLU A 121 3.28 -39.14 39.74
C GLU A 121 3.81 -40.45 40.34
N LYS A 122 5.05 -40.82 40.02
CA LYS A 122 5.69 -42.06 40.50
C LYS A 122 6.20 -41.97 41.94
N LEU A 123 6.32 -40.75 42.48
CA LEU A 123 6.72 -40.46 43.87
C LEU A 123 5.53 -40.16 44.79
N ARG A 124 4.30 -40.19 44.25
CA ARG A 124 3.05 -40.06 44.99
C ARG A 124 2.43 -41.43 45.26
#